data_AF-A0A067BUE4-F1
#
_entry.id   AF-A0A067BUE4-F1
#
_cell.length_a   1.000
_cell.length_b   1.000
_cell.length_c   1.000
_cell.angle_alpha   90.00
_cell.angle_beta   90.00
_cell.angle_gamma   90.00
#
_symmetry.space_group_name_H-M   'P 1'
#
loop_
_entity.id
_entity.type
_entity.pdbx_description
1 polymer ?
#
loop_
_entity_poly.entity_id
_entity_poly.type
_entity_poly.pdbx_seq_one_letter_code
_entity_poly.pdbx_strand_id
1 'polypeptide(L)'
;MPRNAVLRGIKRLMYKKDIAATEADYGVSIREAHQAYREAIAIARHELEKNLEAAALAIDSVMHRLRDTGDEVSTHPDFIAAHEHMNAIRLAGAKRLAEIDDELQASLEELKRSYMEKMSSWT
;
A
#
# COMPACT_ATOMS: atom_id res chain seq x y z
N MET A 1 47.03 34.82 6.75
CA MET A 1 46.67 33.65 5.90
C MET A 1 45.16 33.64 5.56
N PRO A 2 44.70 34.43 4.58
CA PRO A 2 43.27 34.52 4.20
C PRO A 2 42.77 33.36 3.31
N ARG A 3 43.65 32.73 2.52
CA ARG A 3 43.30 31.66 1.57
C ARG A 3 42.62 30.44 2.23
N ASN A 4 43.05 30.07 3.45
CA ASN A 4 42.45 28.98 4.22
C ASN A 4 41.07 29.31 4.80
N ALA A 5 40.75 30.59 5.04
CA ALA A 5 39.41 30.99 5.49
C ALA A 5 38.40 30.91 4.35
N VAL A 6 38.77 31.37 3.15
CA VAL A 6 37.93 31.31 1.95
C VAL A 6 37.63 29.86 1.56
N LEU A 7 38.64 28.98 1.51
CA LEU A 7 38.44 27.56 1.19
C LEU A 7 37.54 26.85 2.20
N ARG A 8 37.66 27.18 3.50
CA ARG A 8 36.74 26.67 4.54
C ARG A 8 35.32 27.19 4.37
N GLY A 9 35.15 28.46 3.99
CA GLY A 9 33.84 29.05 3.69
C GLY A 9 33.17 28.36 2.50
N ILE A 10 33.92 28.13 1.42
CA ILE A 10 33.44 27.41 0.22
C ILE A 10 33.01 25.99 0.59
N LYS A 11 33.84 25.22 1.32
CA LYS A 11 33.47 23.86 1.77
C LYS A 11 32.17 23.85 2.58
N ARG A 12 32.00 24.75 3.56
CA ARG A 12 30.76 24.84 4.36
C ARG A 12 29.54 25.17 3.49
N LEU A 13 29.71 26.03 2.49
CA LEU A 13 28.62 26.39 1.59
C LEU A 13 28.20 25.21 0.70
N MET A 14 29.17 24.40 0.25
CA MET A 14 28.90 23.17 -0.50
C MET A 14 28.10 22.19 0.36
N TYR A 15 28.58 21.85 1.56
CA TYR A 15 27.85 20.95 2.47
C TYR A 15 26.41 21.43 2.77
N LYS A 16 26.20 22.73 2.97
CA LYS A 16 24.84 23.28 3.18
C LYS A 16 23.93 23.07 1.97
N LYS A 17 24.46 23.18 0.75
CA LYS A 17 23.69 22.93 -0.48
C LYS A 17 23.37 21.44 -0.62
N ASP A 18 24.32 20.57 -0.33
CA ASP A 18 24.14 19.12 -0.43
C ASP A 18 23.09 18.61 0.58
N ILE A 19 23.11 19.14 1.82
CA ILE A 19 22.08 18.92 2.84
C ILE A 19 20.70 19.33 2.34
N ALA A 20 20.56 20.56 1.85
CA ALA A 20 19.27 21.06 1.37
C ALA A 20 18.74 20.27 0.17
N ALA A 21 19.62 19.81 -0.74
CA ALA A 21 19.23 18.93 -1.84
C ALA A 21 18.72 17.58 -1.32
N THR A 22 19.40 16.98 -0.34
CA THR A 22 18.99 15.69 0.23
C THR A 22 17.69 15.76 1.03
N GLU A 23 17.47 16.84 1.77
CA GLU A 23 16.19 17.10 2.43
C GLU A 23 15.04 17.22 1.41
N ALA A 24 15.28 17.92 0.30
CA ALA A 24 14.31 18.05 -0.78
C ALA A 24 14.01 16.70 -1.45
N ASP A 25 15.04 15.93 -1.78
CA ASP A 25 14.93 14.60 -2.40
C ASP A 25 14.16 13.64 -1.48
N TYR A 26 14.49 13.60 -0.18
CA TYR A 26 13.77 12.79 0.81
C TYR A 26 12.28 13.17 0.87
N GLY A 27 11.97 14.47 0.85
CA GLY A 27 10.59 14.95 0.81
C GLY A 27 9.84 14.61 -0.49
N VAL A 28 10.55 14.48 -1.62
CA VAL A 28 9.97 13.96 -2.87
C VAL A 28 9.69 12.46 -2.73
N SER A 29 10.66 11.66 -2.29
CA SER A 29 10.50 10.21 -2.15
C SER A 29 9.38 9.81 -1.19
N ILE A 30 9.17 10.54 -0.08
CA ILE A 30 8.02 10.31 0.82
C ILE A 30 6.69 10.50 0.06
N ARG A 31 6.58 11.57 -0.73
CA ARG A 31 5.36 11.87 -1.49
C ARG A 31 5.09 10.82 -2.55
N GLU A 32 6.14 10.35 -3.23
CA GLU A 32 6.05 9.26 -4.21
C GLU A 32 5.61 7.95 -3.55
N ALA A 33 6.17 7.59 -2.39
CA ALA A 33 5.76 6.40 -1.64
C ALA A 33 4.28 6.44 -1.26
N HIS A 34 3.80 7.58 -0.74
CA HIS A 34 2.38 7.76 -0.44
C HIS A 34 1.48 7.77 -1.69
N GLN A 35 1.98 8.27 -2.83
CA GLN A 35 1.23 8.23 -4.08
C GLN A 35 1.07 6.78 -4.57
N ALA A 36 2.15 6.01 -4.62
CA ALA A 36 2.14 4.61 -5.00
C ALA A 36 1.22 3.78 -4.08
N TYR A 37 1.27 4.04 -2.77
CA TYR A 37 0.35 3.43 -1.80
C TYR A 37 -1.13 3.73 -2.11
N ARG A 38 -1.48 5.00 -2.40
CA ARG A 38 -2.87 5.37 -2.73
C ARG A 38 -3.36 4.65 -3.98
N GLU A 39 -2.51 4.53 -4.99
CA GLU A 39 -2.81 3.80 -6.22
C GLU A 39 -2.99 2.30 -5.95
N ALA A 40 -2.10 1.69 -5.17
CA ALA A 40 -2.19 0.27 -4.78
C ALA A 40 -3.48 -0.03 -4.00
N ILE A 41 -3.85 0.81 -3.03
CA ILE A 41 -5.12 0.69 -2.29
C ILE A 41 -6.33 0.82 -3.21
N ALA A 42 -6.31 1.78 -4.14
CA ALA A 42 -7.42 1.96 -5.08
C ALA A 42 -7.61 0.74 -5.98
N ILE A 43 -6.52 0.18 -6.50
CA ILE A 43 -6.53 -1.04 -7.32
C ILE A 43 -7.06 -2.23 -6.49
N ALA A 44 -6.49 -2.47 -5.30
CA ALA A 44 -6.89 -3.58 -4.46
C ALA A 44 -8.36 -3.51 -4.03
N ARG A 45 -8.88 -2.31 -3.75
CA ARG A 45 -10.30 -2.10 -3.44
C ARG A 45 -11.18 -2.39 -4.64
N HIS A 46 -10.80 -1.92 -5.83
CA HIS A 46 -11.56 -2.14 -7.05
C HIS A 46 -11.62 -3.64 -7.42
N GLU A 47 -10.49 -4.36 -7.30
CA GLU A 47 -10.44 -5.80 -7.50
C GLU A 47 -11.31 -6.56 -6.49
N LEU A 48 -11.23 -6.18 -5.21
CA LEU A 48 -12.07 -6.76 -4.16
C LEU A 48 -13.56 -6.54 -4.45
N GLU A 49 -13.95 -5.32 -4.82
CA GLU A 49 -15.33 -4.97 -5.17
C GLU A 49 -15.86 -5.84 -6.31
N LYS A 50 -15.09 -5.95 -7.41
CA LYS A 50 -15.44 -6.80 -8.56
C LYS A 50 -15.60 -8.27 -8.19
N ASN A 51 -14.70 -8.79 -7.36
CA ASN A 51 -14.76 -10.18 -6.91
C ASN A 51 -15.97 -10.44 -6.00
N LEU A 52 -16.30 -9.48 -5.14
CA LEU A 52 -17.48 -9.57 -4.27
C LEU A 52 -18.78 -9.46 -5.07
N GLU A 53 -18.84 -8.60 -6.08
CA GLU A 53 -19.98 -8.51 -6.99
C GLU A 53 -20.21 -9.84 -7.72
N ALA A 54 -19.15 -10.44 -8.28
CA ALA A 54 -19.23 -11.74 -8.92
C ALA A 54 -19.70 -12.85 -7.95
N ALA A 55 -19.22 -12.84 -6.71
CA ALA A 55 -19.65 -13.78 -5.68
C ALA A 55 -21.11 -13.59 -5.28
N ALA A 56 -21.59 -12.34 -5.18
CA ALA A 56 -22.99 -12.04 -4.89
C ALA A 56 -23.91 -12.57 -6.00
N LEU A 57 -23.55 -12.34 -7.27
CA LEU A 57 -24.29 -12.88 -8.41
C LEU A 57 -24.33 -14.41 -8.42
N ALA A 58 -23.24 -15.07 -8.03
CA ALA A 58 -23.19 -16.52 -7.91
C ALA A 58 -24.14 -17.02 -6.80
N ILE A 59 -24.18 -16.35 -5.65
CA ILE A 59 -25.11 -16.66 -4.56
C ILE A 59 -26.56 -16.49 -5.03
N ASP A 60 -26.88 -15.39 -5.71
CA ASP A 60 -28.22 -15.15 -6.25
C ASP A 60 -28.65 -16.25 -7.22
N SER A 61 -27.74 -16.66 -8.12
CA SER A 61 -27.99 -17.78 -9.03
C SER A 61 -28.24 -19.10 -8.31
N VAL A 62 -27.49 -19.39 -7.23
CA VAL A 62 -27.72 -20.59 -6.41
C VAL A 62 -29.08 -20.51 -5.73
N MET A 63 -29.44 -19.36 -5.14
CA MET A 63 -30.73 -19.18 -4.48
C MET A 63 -31.91 -19.37 -5.45
N HIS A 64 -31.83 -18.81 -6.65
CA HIS A 64 -32.87 -18.98 -7.67
C HIS A 64 -33.05 -20.44 -8.04
N ARG A 65 -31.95 -21.13 -8.36
CA ARG A 65 -31.99 -22.56 -8.70
C ARG A 65 -32.62 -23.41 -7.59
N LEU A 66 -32.23 -23.19 -6.34
CA LEU A 66 -32.74 -23.96 -5.20
C LEU A 66 -34.23 -23.67 -4.95
N ARG A 67 -34.68 -22.44 -5.15
CA ARG A 67 -36.12 -22.11 -5.07
C ARG A 67 -36.92 -22.78 -6.18
N ASP A 68 -36.38 -22.82 -7.39
CA ASP A 68 -37.04 -23.46 -8.54
C ASP A 68 -37.19 -24.98 -8.35
N THR A 69 -36.24 -25.62 -7.64
CA THR A 69 -36.33 -27.05 -7.27
C THR A 69 -37.18 -27.31 -6.03
N GLY A 70 -37.58 -26.27 -5.29
CA GLY A 70 -38.34 -26.39 -4.05
C GLY A 70 -37.49 -26.77 -2.83
N ASP A 71 -36.17 -26.64 -2.93
CA ASP A 71 -35.23 -26.99 -1.87
C ASP A 71 -35.11 -25.87 -0.82
N GLU A 72 -34.82 -26.25 0.41
CA GLU A 72 -34.54 -25.29 1.49
C GLU A 72 -33.17 -24.62 1.27
N VAL A 73 -33.21 -23.33 0.92
CA VAL A 73 -32.01 -22.55 0.54
C VAL A 73 -30.99 -22.44 1.68
N SER A 74 -31.43 -22.13 2.90
CA SER A 74 -30.54 -21.75 4.02
C SER A 74 -29.65 -22.87 4.53
N THR A 75 -30.05 -24.13 4.31
CA THR A 75 -29.32 -25.32 4.77
C THR A 75 -28.65 -26.07 3.62
N HIS A 76 -28.89 -25.66 2.37
CA HIS A 76 -28.36 -26.36 1.21
C HIS A 76 -26.83 -26.21 1.12
N PRO A 77 -26.07 -27.31 0.89
CA PRO A 77 -24.62 -27.26 0.79
C PRO A 77 -24.09 -26.25 -0.23
N ASP A 78 -24.72 -26.17 -1.41
CA ASP A 78 -24.32 -25.21 -2.45
C ASP A 78 -24.45 -23.74 -2.01
N PHE A 79 -25.49 -23.41 -1.23
CA PHE A 79 -25.68 -22.06 -0.71
C PHE A 79 -24.64 -21.71 0.35
N ILE A 80 -24.35 -22.67 1.23
CA ILE A 80 -23.29 -22.56 2.25
C ILE A 80 -21.93 -22.37 1.59
N ALA A 81 -21.58 -23.21 0.61
CA ALA A 81 -20.31 -23.14 -0.11
C ALA A 81 -20.14 -21.80 -0.85
N ALA A 82 -21.21 -21.27 -1.46
CA ALA A 82 -21.16 -19.95 -2.11
C ALA A 82 -20.92 -18.82 -1.09
N HIS A 83 -21.52 -18.90 0.10
CA HIS A 83 -21.27 -17.94 1.18
C HIS A 83 -19.85 -18.06 1.76
N GLU A 84 -19.35 -19.28 1.95
CA GLU A 84 -17.98 -19.53 2.39
C GLU A 84 -16.97 -18.95 1.39
N HIS A 85 -17.22 -19.13 0.09
CA HIS A 85 -16.39 -18.53 -0.96
C HIS A 85 -16.39 -16.99 -0.89
N MET A 86 -17.56 -16.37 -0.75
CA MET A 86 -17.66 -14.91 -0.57
C MET A 86 -16.90 -14.44 0.69
N ASN A 87 -16.98 -15.19 1.80
CA ASN A 87 -16.23 -14.88 3.02
C ASN A 87 -14.72 -15.02 2.83
N ALA A 88 -14.26 -16.04 2.09
CA ALA A 88 -12.87 -16.20 1.73
C ALA A 88 -12.34 -15.00 0.92
N ILE A 89 -13.14 -14.51 -0.04
CA ILE A 89 -12.81 -13.29 -0.80
C ILE A 89 -12.66 -12.09 0.13
N ARG A 90 -13.60 -11.88 1.07
CA ARG A 90 -13.51 -10.78 2.05
C ARG A 90 -12.24 -10.86 2.89
N LEU A 91 -11.90 -12.04 3.39
CA LEU A 91 -10.73 -12.26 4.22
C LEU A 91 -9.44 -12.00 3.43
N ALA A 92 -9.35 -12.52 2.20
CA ALA A 92 -8.21 -12.30 1.31
C ALA A 92 -8.05 -10.81 0.97
N GLY A 93 -9.15 -10.11 0.69
CA GLY A 93 -9.16 -8.66 0.44
C GLY A 93 -8.67 -7.86 1.65
N ALA A 94 -9.18 -8.17 2.84
CA ALA A 94 -8.73 -7.53 4.07
C ALA A 94 -7.23 -7.76 4.34
N LYS A 95 -6.76 -8.99 4.11
CA LYS A 95 -5.33 -9.33 4.23
C LYS A 95 -4.49 -8.53 3.23
N ARG A 96 -4.92 -8.43 1.97
CA ARG A 96 -4.17 -7.68 0.96
C ARG A 96 -4.08 -6.19 1.29
N LEU A 97 -5.15 -5.59 1.80
CA LEU A 97 -5.11 -4.19 2.24
C LEU A 97 -4.12 -3.98 3.40
N ALA A 98 -4.10 -4.89 4.38
CA ALA A 98 -3.13 -4.84 5.47
C ALA A 98 -1.69 -5.01 4.97
N GLU A 99 -1.44 -5.91 4.02
CA GLU A 99 -0.11 -6.06 3.40
C GLU A 99 0.36 -4.77 2.70
N ILE A 100 -0.55 -4.04 2.03
CA ILE A 100 -0.22 -2.76 1.40
C ILE A 100 0.13 -1.69 2.45
N ASP A 101 -0.54 -1.69 3.60
CA ASP A 101 -0.20 -0.83 4.73
C ASP A 101 1.21 -1.14 5.27
N ASP A 102 1.53 -2.43 5.44
CA ASP A 102 2.85 -2.90 5.87
C ASP A 102 3.95 -2.53 4.85
N GLU A 103 3.68 -2.68 3.54
CA GLU A 103 4.58 -2.29 2.45
C GLU A 103 4.91 -0.78 2.49
N LEU A 104 3.92 0.08 2.75
CA LEU A 104 4.14 1.52 2.92
C LEU A 104 5.00 1.80 4.14
N GLN A 105 4.70 1.17 5.28
CA GLN A 105 5.48 1.39 6.51
C GLN A 105 6.94 1.00 6.31
N ALA A 106 7.20 -0.17 5.73
CA ALA A 106 8.54 -0.64 5.42
C ALA A 106 9.28 0.33 4.47
N SER A 107 8.59 0.84 3.46
CA SER A 107 9.16 1.82 2.51
C SER A 107 9.54 3.13 3.21
N LEU A 108 8.69 3.65 4.09
CA LEU A 108 8.96 4.88 4.84
C LEU A 108 10.11 4.70 5.85
N GLU A 109 10.19 3.54 6.49
CA GLU A 109 11.30 3.21 7.40
C GLU A 109 12.64 3.13 6.66
N GLU A 110 12.66 2.53 5.47
CA GLU A 110 13.86 2.44 4.64
C GLU A 110 14.29 3.82 4.12
N LEU A 111 13.34 4.64 3.64
CA LEU A 111 13.62 6.01 3.24
C LEU A 111 14.23 6.82 4.40
N LYS A 112 13.67 6.69 5.60
CA LYS A 112 14.18 7.37 6.80
C LYS A 112 15.59 6.88 7.15
N ARG A 113 15.86 5.58 7.08
CA ARG A 113 17.19 5.00 7.34
C ARG A 113 18.21 5.55 6.35
N SER A 114 17.91 5.50 5.05
CA SER A 114 18.79 6.01 4.00
C SER A 114 19.07 7.50 4.14
N TYR A 115 18.05 8.29 4.50
CA TYR A 115 18.20 9.72 4.78
C TYR A 115 19.16 9.97 5.96
N MET A 116 18.96 9.27 7.08
CA MET A 116 19.81 9.41 8.28
C MET A 116 21.26 9.01 7.99
N GLU A 117 21.48 7.94 7.23
CA GLU A 117 22.83 7.50 6.82
C GLU A 117 23.53 8.57 5.97
N LYS A 118 22.85 9.11 4.96
CA LYS A 118 23.40 10.21 4.13
C LYS A 118 23.74 11.44 4.96
N MET A 119 22.83 11.85 5.85
CA MET A 119 23.05 13.02 6.72
C MET A 119 24.22 12.80 7.68
N SER A 120 24.38 11.60 8.23
CA SER A 120 25.50 11.26 9.11
C SER A 120 26.86 11.24 8.39
N SER A 121 26.87 11.04 7.08
CA SER A 121 28.10 11.07 6.27
C SER A 121 28.64 12.49 6.04
N TRP A 122 27.84 13.52 6.35
CA TRP A 122 28.15 14.93 6.12
C TRP A 122 28.36 15.75 7.40
N THR A 123 28.07 15.17 8.56
CA THR A 123 28.42 15.69 9.90
C THR A 123 29.86 15.34 10.26
#